data_AF-X1UUU0-F1
#
_entry.id   AF-X1UUU0-F1
#
_cell.length_a   1.000
_cell.length_b   1.000
_cell.length_c   1.000
_cell.angle_alpha   90.00
_cell.angle_beta   90.00
_cell.angle_gamma   90.00
#
_symmetry.space_group_name_H-M   'P 1'
#
loop_
_entity.id
_entity.type
_entity.pdbx_description
1 polymer ?
#
loop_
_entity_poly.entity_id
_entity_poly.type
_entity_poly.pdbx_seq_one_letter_code
_entity_poly.pdbx_strand_id
1 'polypeptide(L)'
;TKDHVDSVIQGLDWQESVLDELATPPGSPTTGDRYLIIATATGDWAGHEDDIAEWNGTSWDFFTHTKGAAVHIEDIGRHKTYNGTAWVAFGTTIDHGNLIGKEDDDHAQYLNETRHDTTTRHTLGTVVPHDALASLTEKAHGSLTGVGATDHHDNVNDPTAGEKSALGGTSGTPGAANKFVTDTDPRNTNARTPTSHDHAGETLSPTMLNVGDIGFKNGFRLAEDKKYGVVLVSPSGRKFRMVKC
;
A
#
# COMPACT_ATOMS: atom_id res chain seq x y z
N THR A 1 -62.33 -16.48 21.59
CA THR A 1 -63.13 -16.93 20.41
C THR A 1 -62.26 -16.79 19.17
N LYS A 2 -62.67 -17.32 18.01
CA LYS A 2 -61.95 -17.12 16.74
C LYS A 2 -61.66 -15.63 16.51
N ASP A 3 -62.63 -14.77 16.82
CA ASP A 3 -62.49 -13.30 16.78
C ASP A 3 -61.37 -12.76 17.69
N HIS A 4 -61.08 -13.42 18.81
CA HIS A 4 -59.99 -13.02 19.70
C HIS A 4 -58.63 -13.41 19.11
N VAL A 5 -58.53 -14.54 18.39
CA VAL A 5 -57.28 -14.96 17.73
C VAL A 5 -57.01 -14.09 16.49
N ASP A 6 -58.04 -13.83 15.70
CA ASP A 6 -57.99 -12.95 14.52
C ASP A 6 -57.66 -11.49 14.94
N SER A 7 -58.13 -11.05 16.11
CA SER A 7 -57.78 -9.74 16.70
C SER A 7 -56.37 -9.66 17.29
N VAL A 8 -55.73 -10.77 17.67
CA VAL A 8 -54.44 -10.75 18.39
C VAL A 8 -53.24 -10.75 17.44
N ILE A 9 -53.40 -11.17 16.19
CA ILE A 9 -52.36 -11.08 15.15
C ILE A 9 -52.70 -9.93 14.19
N GLN A 10 -52.40 -8.70 14.60
CA GLN A 10 -52.23 -7.50 13.75
C GLN A 10 -53.29 -7.24 12.65
N GLY A 11 -54.57 -7.55 12.86
CA GLY A 11 -55.62 -7.27 11.87
C GLY A 11 -55.57 -8.15 10.63
N LEU A 12 -55.03 -9.36 10.74
CA LEU A 12 -55.10 -10.38 9.70
C LEU A 12 -56.43 -11.15 9.77
N ASP A 13 -57.05 -11.37 8.61
CA ASP A 13 -58.25 -12.19 8.45
C ASP A 13 -57.87 -13.57 7.88
N TRP A 14 -57.67 -14.53 8.78
CA TRP A 14 -57.25 -15.88 8.40
C TRP A 14 -58.35 -16.66 7.70
N GLN A 15 -58.06 -17.07 6.46
CA GLN A 15 -58.85 -17.97 5.65
C GLN A 15 -58.47 -19.43 5.95
N GLU A 16 -59.37 -20.36 5.67
CA GLU A 16 -59.02 -21.80 5.63
C GLU A 16 -57.89 -22.03 4.60
N SER A 17 -57.13 -23.11 4.73
CA SER A 17 -56.02 -23.41 3.81
C SER A 17 -56.52 -23.61 2.37
N VAL A 18 -55.59 -23.45 1.43
CA VAL A 18 -55.77 -23.81 0.02
C VAL A 18 -54.73 -24.86 -0.35
N LEU A 19 -55.10 -25.77 -1.25
CA LEU A 19 -54.23 -26.85 -1.71
C LEU A 19 -53.03 -26.29 -2.48
N ASP A 20 -53.29 -25.36 -3.39
CA ASP A 20 -52.28 -24.78 -4.28
C ASP A 20 -52.69 -23.39 -4.79
N GLU A 21 -51.79 -22.72 -5.51
CA GLU A 21 -52.03 -21.47 -6.23
C GLU A 21 -51.91 -21.65 -7.75
N LEU A 22 -53.02 -21.49 -8.47
CA LEU A 22 -53.14 -21.93 -9.85
C LEU A 22 -53.91 -20.91 -10.71
N ALA A 23 -53.58 -20.85 -12.01
CA ALA A 23 -54.26 -19.98 -12.98
C ALA A 23 -55.37 -20.72 -13.75
N THR A 24 -55.46 -22.04 -13.62
CA THR A 24 -56.42 -22.88 -14.34
C THR A 24 -57.00 -23.89 -13.37
N PRO A 25 -58.33 -24.07 -13.34
CA PRO A 25 -58.95 -25.04 -12.44
C PRO A 25 -58.41 -26.45 -12.71
N PRO A 26 -58.20 -27.28 -11.66
CA PRO A 26 -57.90 -28.69 -11.84
C PRO A 26 -59.05 -29.37 -12.58
N GLY A 27 -58.73 -30.35 -13.44
CA GLY A 27 -59.74 -31.03 -14.25
C GLY A 27 -60.67 -31.97 -13.48
N SER A 28 -60.29 -32.36 -12.25
CA SER A 28 -61.04 -33.29 -11.40
C SER A 28 -61.01 -32.85 -9.92
N PRO A 29 -61.63 -31.72 -9.56
CA PRO A 29 -61.68 -31.27 -8.17
C PRO A 29 -62.57 -32.17 -7.29
N THR A 30 -62.20 -32.32 -6.03
CA THR A 30 -63.04 -32.93 -5.00
C THR A 30 -63.79 -31.89 -4.17
N THR A 31 -64.97 -32.26 -3.64
CA THR A 31 -65.78 -31.33 -2.83
C THR A 31 -64.98 -30.85 -1.63
N GLY A 32 -64.92 -29.52 -1.46
CA GLY A 32 -64.14 -28.85 -0.42
C GLY A 32 -62.71 -28.52 -0.85
N ASP A 33 -62.28 -28.85 -2.07
CA ASP A 33 -60.98 -28.40 -2.58
C ASP A 33 -60.97 -26.88 -2.71
N ARG A 34 -59.91 -26.24 -2.19
CA ARG A 34 -59.74 -24.79 -2.23
C ARG A 34 -58.43 -24.43 -2.93
N TYR A 35 -58.47 -23.42 -3.78
CA TYR A 35 -57.30 -22.93 -4.52
C TYR A 35 -57.24 -21.41 -4.50
N LEU A 36 -56.04 -20.85 -4.44
CA LEU A 36 -55.83 -19.44 -4.69
C LEU A 36 -55.70 -19.19 -6.20
N ILE A 37 -56.53 -18.33 -6.76
CA ILE A 37 -56.48 -18.01 -8.19
C ILE A 37 -55.41 -16.95 -8.43
N ILE A 38 -54.39 -17.31 -9.21
CA ILE A 38 -53.32 -16.38 -9.60
C ILE A 38 -53.64 -15.69 -10.94
N ALA A 39 -52.84 -14.68 -11.26
CA ALA A 39 -52.98 -13.89 -12.49
C ALA A 39 -53.08 -14.76 -13.75
N THR A 40 -53.78 -14.24 -14.77
CA THR A 40 -54.08 -14.92 -16.05
C THR A 40 -55.01 -16.11 -15.89
N ALA A 41 -56.08 -15.95 -15.09
CA ALA A 41 -57.00 -17.02 -14.80
C ALA A 41 -57.75 -17.48 -16.06
N THR A 42 -57.98 -18.79 -16.20
CA THR A 42 -58.63 -19.38 -17.37
C THR A 42 -59.75 -20.34 -17.00
N GLY A 43 -60.53 -20.76 -18.01
CA GLY A 43 -61.67 -21.65 -17.81
C GLY A 43 -62.71 -21.01 -16.90
N ASP A 44 -63.24 -21.80 -15.96
CA ASP A 44 -64.25 -21.35 -15.01
C ASP A 44 -63.72 -20.26 -14.04
N TRP A 45 -62.41 -20.10 -13.92
CA TRP A 45 -61.78 -19.10 -13.05
C TRP A 45 -61.51 -17.76 -13.75
N ALA A 46 -61.80 -17.63 -15.04
CA ALA A 46 -61.52 -16.40 -15.79
C ALA A 46 -62.28 -15.19 -15.20
N GLY A 47 -61.54 -14.14 -14.82
CA GLY A 47 -62.07 -12.92 -14.19
C GLY A 47 -62.16 -12.98 -12.65
N HIS A 48 -61.69 -14.07 -12.04
CA HIS A 48 -61.64 -14.27 -10.59
C HIS A 48 -60.20 -14.28 -10.06
N GLU A 49 -59.28 -13.55 -10.70
CA GLU A 49 -57.94 -13.34 -10.17
C GLU A 49 -57.98 -12.80 -8.73
N ASP A 50 -57.07 -13.31 -7.89
CA ASP A 50 -56.95 -13.02 -6.45
C ASP A 50 -58.07 -13.57 -5.55
N ASP A 51 -59.15 -14.16 -6.09
CA ASP A 51 -60.15 -14.86 -5.29
C ASP A 51 -59.64 -16.22 -4.80
N ILE A 52 -60.19 -16.72 -3.68
CA ILE A 52 -60.11 -18.14 -3.34
C ILE A 52 -61.31 -18.85 -3.95
N ALA A 53 -61.07 -19.91 -4.72
CA ALA A 53 -62.11 -20.77 -5.27
C ALA A 53 -62.26 -22.04 -4.43
N GLU A 54 -63.49 -22.41 -4.10
CA GLU A 54 -63.84 -23.65 -3.42
C GLU A 54 -64.77 -24.50 -4.29
N TRP A 55 -64.48 -25.79 -4.43
CA TRP A 55 -65.38 -26.69 -5.17
C TRP A 55 -66.51 -27.20 -4.29
N ASN A 56 -67.75 -26.81 -4.56
CA ASN A 56 -68.92 -27.24 -3.78
C ASN A 56 -69.45 -28.64 -4.17
N GLY A 57 -68.79 -29.32 -5.11
CA GLY A 57 -69.21 -30.59 -5.69
C GLY A 57 -69.83 -30.48 -7.08
N THR A 58 -70.26 -29.28 -7.48
CA THR A 58 -70.89 -29.03 -8.78
C THR A 58 -70.38 -27.79 -9.51
N SER A 59 -69.93 -26.77 -8.78
CA SER A 59 -69.36 -25.54 -9.31
C SER A 59 -68.28 -25.00 -8.37
N TRP A 60 -67.51 -24.04 -8.86
CA TRP A 60 -66.61 -23.22 -8.05
C TRP A 60 -67.38 -22.08 -7.39
N ASP A 61 -67.26 -21.97 -6.08
CA ASP A 61 -67.67 -20.80 -5.30
C ASP A 61 -66.45 -19.90 -5.12
N PHE A 62 -66.58 -18.61 -5.42
CA PHE A 62 -65.48 -17.64 -5.39
C PHE A 62 -65.64 -16.69 -4.20
N PHE A 63 -64.54 -16.50 -3.46
CA PHE A 63 -64.48 -15.62 -2.31
C PHE A 63 -63.51 -14.49 -2.59
N THR A 64 -64.02 -13.26 -2.68
CA THR A 64 -63.21 -12.06 -2.83
C THR A 64 -62.74 -11.53 -1.48
N HIS A 65 -61.46 -11.20 -1.40
CA HIS A 65 -60.81 -10.80 -0.15
C HIS A 65 -60.58 -9.30 -0.06
N THR A 66 -60.57 -8.80 1.18
CA THR A 66 -60.14 -7.44 1.49
C THR A 66 -58.71 -7.44 2.03
N LYS A 67 -58.07 -6.25 2.06
CA LYS A 67 -56.73 -6.09 2.60
C LYS A 67 -56.64 -6.70 4.01
N GLY A 68 -55.61 -7.52 4.24
CA GLY A 68 -55.38 -8.20 5.51
C GLY A 68 -55.77 -9.68 5.50
N ALA A 69 -56.45 -10.18 4.47
CA ALA A 69 -56.70 -11.61 4.34
C ALA A 69 -55.39 -12.40 4.30
N ALA A 70 -55.32 -13.51 5.02
CA ALA A 70 -54.14 -14.36 5.10
C ALA A 70 -54.52 -15.83 4.84
N VAL A 71 -53.70 -16.54 4.06
CA VAL A 71 -53.97 -17.92 3.66
C VAL A 71 -52.70 -18.77 3.69
N HIS A 72 -52.84 -20.03 4.08
CA HIS A 72 -51.80 -21.05 3.96
C HIS A 72 -51.97 -21.82 2.65
N ILE A 73 -50.89 -21.92 1.86
CA ILE A 73 -50.84 -22.69 0.61
C ILE A 73 -50.07 -23.98 0.88
N GLU A 74 -50.76 -25.11 0.80
CA GLU A 74 -50.25 -26.42 1.23
C GLU A 74 -49.13 -26.96 0.34
N ASP A 75 -49.26 -26.88 -1.00
CA ASP A 75 -48.26 -27.41 -1.94
C ASP A 75 -46.86 -26.86 -1.69
N ILE A 76 -46.77 -25.53 -1.49
CA ILE A 76 -45.49 -24.84 -1.26
C ILE A 76 -45.14 -24.67 0.22
N GLY A 77 -46.06 -24.98 1.14
CA GLY A 77 -45.89 -24.81 2.59
C GLY A 77 -45.65 -23.37 3.03
N ARG A 78 -46.28 -22.39 2.37
CA ARG A 78 -46.08 -20.95 2.63
C ARG A 78 -47.39 -20.22 2.91
N HIS A 79 -47.28 -19.13 3.66
CA HIS A 79 -48.39 -18.23 3.90
C HIS A 79 -48.29 -17.00 2.98
N LYS A 80 -49.43 -16.49 2.54
CA LYS A 80 -49.55 -15.21 1.82
C LYS A 80 -50.57 -14.30 2.51
N THR A 81 -50.41 -13.00 2.30
CA THR A 81 -51.32 -11.96 2.79
C THR A 81 -51.75 -11.06 1.63
N TYR A 82 -53.05 -10.77 1.53
CA TYR A 82 -53.58 -9.85 0.52
C TYR A 82 -53.34 -8.40 0.96
N ASN A 83 -52.56 -7.64 0.19
CA ASN A 83 -52.20 -6.26 0.52
C ASN A 83 -53.27 -5.23 0.11
N GLY A 84 -54.40 -5.69 -0.46
CA GLY A 84 -55.46 -4.87 -1.05
C GLY A 84 -55.37 -4.71 -2.57
N THR A 85 -54.29 -5.22 -3.18
CA THR A 85 -54.07 -5.22 -4.64
C THR A 85 -53.49 -6.53 -5.17
N ALA A 86 -52.77 -7.29 -4.34
CA ALA A 86 -52.17 -8.58 -4.69
C ALA A 86 -51.89 -9.42 -3.43
N TRP A 87 -51.81 -10.74 -3.61
CA TRP A 87 -51.28 -11.67 -2.62
C TRP A 87 -49.75 -11.60 -2.58
N VAL A 88 -49.19 -11.22 -1.44
CA VAL A 88 -47.75 -11.11 -1.22
C VAL A 88 -47.30 -12.08 -0.13
N ALA A 89 -46.00 -12.36 -0.07
CA ALA A 89 -45.46 -13.27 0.94
C ALA A 89 -45.77 -12.76 2.36
N PHE A 90 -46.17 -13.68 3.25
CA PHE A 90 -46.44 -13.36 4.65
C PHE A 90 -45.23 -12.68 5.31
N GLY A 91 -45.48 -11.61 6.07
CA GLY A 91 -44.42 -10.79 6.69
C GLY A 91 -43.97 -9.58 5.86
N THR A 92 -44.36 -9.46 4.58
CA THR A 92 -44.05 -8.27 3.76
C THR A 92 -45.02 -7.10 3.98
N THR A 93 -46.22 -7.40 4.51
CA THR A 93 -47.26 -6.42 4.87
C THR A 93 -47.39 -6.21 6.37
N ILE A 94 -46.69 -7.03 7.16
CA ILE A 94 -46.67 -6.98 8.62
C ILE A 94 -45.52 -6.04 8.99
N ASP A 95 -45.88 -4.90 9.57
CA ASP A 95 -44.92 -3.98 10.17
C ASP A 95 -44.26 -4.69 11.37
N HIS A 96 -42.95 -4.91 11.29
CA HIS A 96 -42.21 -5.59 12.35
C HIS A 96 -42.09 -4.71 13.59
N GLY A 97 -42.24 -3.38 13.46
CA GLY A 97 -42.25 -2.39 14.54
C GLY A 97 -43.49 -2.46 15.43
N ASN A 98 -44.56 -3.12 14.99
CA ASN A 98 -45.76 -3.36 15.81
C ASN A 98 -45.61 -4.53 16.78
N LEU A 99 -44.46 -5.20 16.82
CA LEU A 99 -44.13 -6.18 17.85
C LEU A 99 -43.81 -5.42 19.16
N ILE A 100 -44.58 -5.69 20.23
CA ILE A 100 -44.42 -4.99 21.52
C ILE A 100 -42.95 -5.06 21.97
N GLY A 101 -42.30 -3.90 22.06
CA GLY A 101 -40.91 -3.75 22.53
C GLY A 101 -39.84 -4.00 21.47
N LYS A 102 -40.21 -4.04 20.19
CA LYS A 102 -39.34 -4.31 19.04
C LYS A 102 -39.72 -3.38 17.89
N GLU A 103 -39.12 -2.19 17.87
CA GLU A 103 -39.24 -1.27 16.72
C GLU A 103 -38.62 -1.91 15.47
N ASP A 104 -39.01 -1.42 14.29
CA ASP A 104 -38.35 -1.76 13.03
C ASP A 104 -36.83 -1.57 13.18
N ASP A 105 -36.05 -2.62 12.88
CA ASP A 105 -34.59 -2.58 12.85
C ASP A 105 -33.87 -2.59 14.23
N ASP A 106 -34.50 -3.10 15.29
CA ASP A 106 -33.86 -3.29 16.60
C ASP A 106 -32.99 -4.56 16.71
N HIS A 107 -32.97 -5.40 15.66
CA HIS A 107 -32.27 -6.66 15.66
C HIS A 107 -30.77 -6.40 15.57
N ALA A 108 -30.08 -6.52 16.71
CA ALA A 108 -28.62 -6.43 16.81
C ALA A 108 -27.85 -7.42 15.91
N GLN A 109 -28.55 -8.35 15.25
CA GLN A 109 -27.99 -9.35 14.34
C GLN A 109 -27.80 -8.88 12.88
N TYR A 110 -28.47 -7.83 12.41
CA TYR A 110 -28.28 -7.35 11.04
C TYR A 110 -27.20 -6.27 11.00
N LEU A 111 -25.96 -6.71 10.76
CA LEU A 111 -24.90 -5.84 10.28
C LEU A 111 -25.19 -5.55 8.80
N ASN A 112 -25.81 -4.41 8.48
CA ASN A 112 -25.91 -3.92 7.11
C ASN A 112 -24.95 -2.74 6.90
N GLU A 113 -24.50 -2.54 5.66
CA GLU A 113 -23.48 -1.53 5.29
C GLU A 113 -23.90 -0.10 5.68
N THR A 114 -25.20 0.16 5.79
CA THR A 114 -25.80 1.46 6.18
C THR A 114 -25.95 1.65 7.70
N ARG A 115 -25.60 0.65 8.53
CA ARG A 115 -25.76 0.68 9.99
C ARG A 115 -24.44 0.52 10.75
N HIS A 116 -23.34 0.30 10.03
CA HIS A 116 -21.98 0.25 10.56
C HIS A 116 -21.37 1.65 10.78
N ASP A 117 -22.10 2.70 10.42
CA ASP A 117 -21.69 4.11 10.41
C ASP A 117 -22.20 4.91 11.63
N THR A 118 -23.07 4.33 12.47
CA THR A 118 -23.60 5.01 13.67
C THR A 118 -22.79 4.68 14.93
N THR A 119 -21.94 5.63 15.33
CA THR A 119 -21.10 5.60 16.54
C THR A 119 -21.87 5.45 17.86
N THR A 120 -23.20 5.60 17.83
CA THR A 120 -24.08 5.43 18.99
C THR A 120 -24.19 3.97 19.45
N ARG A 121 -23.99 2.98 18.56
CA ARG A 121 -24.16 1.54 18.89
C ARG A 121 -22.85 0.76 18.97
N HIS A 122 -21.77 1.33 18.48
CA HIS A 122 -20.41 0.83 18.69
C HIS A 122 -19.63 1.89 19.45
N THR A 123 -19.55 1.77 20.77
CA THR A 123 -18.58 2.56 21.55
C THR A 123 -17.20 2.32 20.94
N LEU A 124 -16.59 3.40 20.46
CA LEU A 124 -15.33 3.39 19.72
C LEU A 124 -14.29 2.51 20.44
N GLY A 125 -13.88 1.40 19.82
CA GLY A 125 -12.77 0.57 20.30
C GLY A 125 -13.08 -0.86 20.79
N THR A 126 -14.27 -1.43 20.60
CA THR A 126 -14.56 -2.77 21.16
C THR A 126 -14.60 -3.95 20.19
N VAL A 127 -14.87 -3.81 18.88
CA VAL A 127 -15.01 -5.02 18.02
C VAL A 127 -14.35 -4.95 16.65
N VAL A 128 -14.10 -3.78 16.04
CA VAL A 128 -13.38 -3.77 14.74
C VAL A 128 -12.44 -2.57 14.61
N PRO A 129 -11.11 -2.78 14.61
CA PRO A 129 -10.15 -1.74 14.31
C PRO A 129 -9.91 -1.70 12.79
N HIS A 130 -10.90 -1.30 11.97
CA HIS A 130 -10.63 -0.99 10.55
C HIS A 130 -10.75 0.50 10.20
N ASP A 131 -11.31 1.33 11.09
CA ASP A 131 -11.37 2.78 10.86
C ASP A 131 -10.22 3.58 11.50
N ALA A 132 -9.16 2.88 11.92
CA ALA A 132 -7.87 3.51 12.13
C ALA A 132 -7.03 3.46 10.85
N LEU A 133 -7.56 3.95 9.71
CA LEU A 133 -6.72 4.23 8.53
C LEU A 133 -5.63 5.26 8.86
N ALA A 134 -5.81 6.07 9.91
CA ALA A 134 -4.76 6.91 10.51
C ALA A 134 -3.60 6.11 11.15
N SER A 135 -3.77 4.80 11.38
CA SER A 135 -2.71 3.90 11.83
C SER A 135 -1.97 3.19 10.68
N LEU A 136 -2.54 3.19 9.46
CA LEU A 136 -1.93 2.62 8.26
C LEU A 136 -1.36 3.70 7.31
N THR A 137 -1.78 4.95 7.48
CA THR A 137 -1.11 6.08 6.85
C THR A 137 0.13 6.34 7.68
N GLU A 138 1.27 5.80 7.22
CA GLU A 138 2.64 6.03 7.68
C GLU A 138 2.73 7.09 8.77
N LYS A 139 2.80 6.66 10.04
CA LYS A 139 2.91 7.58 11.17
C LYS A 139 4.17 8.40 10.93
N ALA A 140 4.01 9.69 10.58
CA ALA A 140 5.15 10.56 10.32
C ALA A 140 6.13 10.46 11.50
N HIS A 141 7.44 10.44 11.23
CA HIS A 141 8.47 10.28 12.27
C HIS A 141 8.30 11.26 13.45
N GLY A 142 7.70 12.44 13.23
CA GLY A 142 7.38 13.43 14.27
C GLY A 142 6.24 13.05 15.24
N SER A 143 5.55 11.93 15.02
CA SER A 143 4.48 11.42 15.89
C SER A 143 4.97 10.45 16.97
N LEU A 144 6.26 10.17 17.00
CA LEU A 144 6.88 9.40 18.06
C LEU A 144 7.24 10.37 19.21
N THR A 145 6.55 10.22 20.34
CA THR A 145 6.83 11.00 21.56
C THR A 145 7.89 10.29 22.40
N GLY A 146 8.89 11.03 22.89
CA GLY A 146 9.97 10.45 23.69
C GLY A 146 11.11 9.84 22.88
N VAL A 147 11.15 10.09 21.56
CA VAL A 147 12.31 9.81 20.73
C VAL A 147 12.86 11.09 20.09
N GLY A 148 14.15 11.36 20.28
CA GLY A 148 14.91 12.44 19.65
C GLY A 148 15.60 11.98 18.36
N ALA A 149 16.19 12.93 17.62
CA ALA A 149 16.88 12.66 16.36
C ALA A 149 18.05 11.64 16.46
N THR A 150 18.52 11.37 17.69
CA THR A 150 19.59 10.41 18.01
C THR A 150 19.10 9.00 18.30
N ASP A 151 17.81 8.81 18.59
CA ASP A 151 17.29 7.53 19.11
C ASP A 151 17.12 6.46 18.01
N HIS A 152 17.37 6.83 16.75
CA HIS A 152 17.40 5.91 15.61
C HIS A 152 18.83 5.60 15.09
N HIS A 153 19.88 6.20 15.66
CA HIS A 153 21.24 6.17 15.11
C HIS A 153 22.36 5.94 16.13
N ASP A 154 22.07 5.26 17.25
CA ASP A 154 23.09 4.88 18.24
C ASP A 154 23.55 3.42 18.06
N ASN A 155 23.68 2.97 16.80
CA ASN A 155 24.35 1.71 16.51
C ASN A 155 25.86 1.90 16.65
N VAL A 156 26.58 0.93 17.22
CA VAL A 156 28.04 0.97 17.39
C VAL A 156 28.80 1.12 16.05
N ASN A 157 28.08 0.91 14.93
CA ASN A 157 28.58 0.99 13.57
C ASN A 157 28.19 2.28 12.83
N ASP A 158 27.50 3.22 13.47
CA ASP A 158 27.16 4.50 12.85
C ASP A 158 28.41 5.40 12.79
N PRO A 159 28.74 5.99 11.63
CA PRO A 159 29.90 6.86 11.51
C PRO A 159 29.76 8.04 12.49
N THR A 160 30.76 8.23 13.33
CA THR A 160 30.88 9.36 14.24
C THR A 160 30.78 10.68 13.47
N ALA A 161 30.44 11.78 14.15
CA ALA A 161 30.36 13.10 13.51
C ALA A 161 31.66 13.49 12.74
N GLY A 162 32.82 13.00 13.20
CA GLY A 162 34.11 13.16 12.52
C GLY A 162 34.25 12.32 11.25
N GLU A 163 33.68 11.12 11.22
CA GLU A 163 33.68 10.22 10.05
C GLU A 163 32.66 10.68 8.98
N LYS A 164 31.50 11.22 9.40
CA LYS A 164 30.53 11.86 8.48
C LYS A 164 31.08 13.13 7.81
N SER A 165 32.07 13.78 8.42
CA SER A 165 32.68 15.02 7.91
C SER A 165 33.81 14.80 6.90
N ALA A 166 34.01 13.57 6.40
CA ALA A 166 35.12 13.27 5.49
C ALA A 166 35.05 13.99 4.13
N LEU A 167 33.85 14.41 3.69
CA LEU A 167 33.65 15.14 2.43
C LEU A 167 32.79 16.38 2.66
N GLY A 168 33.40 17.44 3.17
CA GLY A 168 32.81 18.78 3.10
C GLY A 168 32.93 19.33 1.68
N GLY A 169 31.86 19.20 0.89
CA GLY A 169 31.73 19.87 -0.41
C GLY A 169 32.27 19.11 -1.64
N THR A 170 31.84 19.57 -2.82
CA THR A 170 32.01 18.94 -4.15
C THR A 170 33.44 18.98 -4.73
N SER A 171 34.46 19.31 -3.95
CA SER A 171 35.81 19.56 -4.48
C SER A 171 36.97 18.94 -3.69
N GLY A 172 36.72 17.91 -2.88
CA GLY A 172 37.80 17.05 -2.38
C GLY A 172 38.74 17.70 -1.36
N THR A 173 38.27 18.71 -0.61
CA THR A 173 39.01 19.22 0.56
C THR A 173 38.60 18.40 1.79
N PRO A 174 39.51 17.67 2.45
CA PRO A 174 39.18 16.91 3.64
C PRO A 174 38.75 17.84 4.78
N GLY A 175 37.65 17.49 5.47
CA GLY A 175 37.23 18.25 6.64
C GLY A 175 38.27 18.18 7.76
N ALA A 176 38.53 19.30 8.44
CA ALA A 176 39.55 19.43 9.49
C ALA A 176 39.40 18.47 10.69
N ALA A 177 38.26 17.78 10.80
CA ALA A 177 37.97 16.81 11.86
C ALA A 177 38.39 15.37 11.51
N ASN A 178 38.73 15.07 10.25
CA ASN A 178 39.10 13.70 9.87
C ASN A 178 40.60 13.44 10.10
N LYS A 179 40.91 12.74 11.19
CA LYS A 179 42.28 12.33 11.55
C LYS A 179 42.98 11.53 10.44
N PHE A 180 42.24 10.77 9.63
CA PHE A 180 42.82 9.86 8.63
C PHE A 180 43.23 10.53 7.31
N VAL A 181 42.85 11.80 7.10
CA VAL A 181 43.11 12.53 5.83
C VAL A 181 43.89 13.83 6.08
N THR A 182 44.34 14.05 7.31
CA THR A 182 45.19 15.17 7.71
C THR A 182 46.52 14.63 8.24
N ASP A 183 47.53 15.50 8.38
CA ASP A 183 48.83 15.16 8.99
C ASP A 183 48.73 14.92 10.51
N THR A 184 47.51 14.88 11.05
CA THR A 184 47.25 14.68 12.48
C THR A 184 47.27 13.20 12.88
N ASP A 185 47.06 12.25 11.95
CA ASP A 185 47.37 10.84 12.19
C ASP A 185 48.89 10.63 12.10
N PRO A 186 49.57 10.17 13.17
CA PRO A 186 51.02 9.98 13.18
C PRO A 186 51.52 8.97 12.13
N ARG A 187 50.64 8.13 11.58
CA ARG A 187 50.96 7.22 10.47
C ARG A 187 51.04 7.93 9.12
N ASN A 188 50.44 9.11 8.98
CA ASN A 188 50.35 9.90 7.75
C ASN A 188 51.32 11.09 7.75
N THR A 189 52.49 10.93 8.37
CA THR A 189 53.48 11.99 8.44
C THR A 189 54.21 12.13 7.10
N ASN A 190 54.35 13.36 6.60
CA ASN A 190 55.21 13.73 5.46
C ASN A 190 56.71 13.54 5.72
N ALA A 191 57.06 12.81 6.80
CA ALA A 191 58.43 12.53 7.22
C ALA A 191 59.20 11.57 6.29
N ARG A 192 58.57 11.05 5.23
CA ARG A 192 59.28 10.33 4.16
C ARG A 192 59.89 11.32 3.16
N THR A 193 60.86 12.11 3.60
CA THR A 193 61.73 12.85 2.68
C THR A 193 62.54 11.81 1.88
N PRO A 194 62.47 11.77 0.54
CA PRO A 194 63.34 10.89 -0.25
C PRO A 194 64.79 11.30 0.01
N THR A 195 65.55 10.46 0.71
CA THR A 195 66.88 10.81 1.23
C THR A 195 68.00 10.75 0.18
N SER A 196 67.72 10.29 -1.05
CA SER A 196 68.67 10.40 -2.16
C SER A 196 68.00 10.20 -3.51
N HIS A 197 68.27 11.08 -4.47
CA HIS A 197 68.32 10.73 -5.89
C HIS A 197 69.62 11.31 -6.45
N ASP A 198 70.47 10.44 -6.98
CA ASP A 198 71.83 10.77 -7.40
C ASP A 198 71.84 11.49 -8.74
N HIS A 199 72.41 12.69 -8.79
CA HIS A 199 72.64 13.48 -10.02
C HIS A 199 74.12 13.57 -10.39
N ALA A 200 74.99 12.71 -9.86
CA ALA A 200 76.45 12.78 -10.04
C ALA A 200 76.97 12.60 -11.49
N GLY A 201 76.09 12.51 -12.49
CA GLY A 201 76.46 12.31 -13.89
C GLY A 201 76.34 13.51 -14.80
N GLU A 202 75.43 14.46 -14.56
CA GLU A 202 75.01 15.35 -15.65
C GLU A 202 75.02 16.84 -15.26
N THR A 203 75.90 17.57 -15.96
CA THR A 203 75.88 19.02 -16.18
C THR A 203 76.78 19.86 -15.27
N LEU A 204 78.07 19.95 -15.63
CA LEU A 204 78.86 21.14 -15.33
C LEU A 204 78.51 22.21 -16.37
N SER A 205 77.63 23.16 -16.05
CA SER A 205 77.40 24.38 -16.84
C SER A 205 77.90 25.62 -16.11
N PRO A 206 79.23 25.79 -15.92
CA PRO A 206 79.76 27.03 -15.38
C PRO A 206 79.71 28.12 -16.46
N THR A 207 79.47 29.37 -16.05
CA THR A 207 79.42 30.55 -16.92
C THR A 207 80.79 30.91 -17.53
N MET A 208 81.90 30.42 -16.97
CA MET A 208 83.25 30.48 -17.54
C MET A 208 84.01 29.23 -17.10
N LEU A 209 84.81 28.65 -18.01
CA LEU A 209 85.57 27.44 -17.75
C LEU A 209 87.07 27.72 -17.93
N ASN A 210 87.88 27.47 -16.88
CA ASN A 210 89.29 27.82 -16.89
C ASN A 210 90.15 26.79 -17.64
N VAL A 211 91.27 27.25 -18.17
CA VAL A 211 92.21 26.39 -18.90
C VAL A 211 92.94 25.46 -17.93
N GLY A 212 92.63 24.17 -17.99
CA GLY A 212 93.16 23.12 -17.10
C GLY A 212 92.08 22.28 -16.42
N ASP A 213 90.85 22.82 -16.29
CA ASP A 213 89.73 22.13 -15.64
C ASP A 213 89.08 21.05 -16.52
N ILE A 214 89.31 21.09 -17.84
CA ILE A 214 88.85 20.06 -18.77
C ILE A 214 89.92 19.01 -18.99
N GLY A 215 89.76 17.87 -18.29
CA GLY A 215 90.45 16.62 -18.56
C GLY A 215 89.56 15.67 -19.35
N PHE A 216 90.05 15.14 -20.47
CA PHE A 216 89.39 14.08 -21.20
C PHE A 216 89.83 12.72 -20.64
N LYS A 217 88.92 11.74 -20.56
CA LYS A 217 89.21 10.39 -20.01
C LYS A 217 90.36 9.68 -20.73
N ASN A 218 90.62 10.02 -21.99
CA ASN A 218 91.75 9.50 -22.78
C ASN A 218 93.08 10.22 -22.48
N GLY A 219 93.14 11.08 -21.46
CA GLY A 219 94.33 11.77 -20.97
C GLY A 219 94.71 13.05 -21.72
N PHE A 220 93.89 13.49 -22.68
CA PHE A 220 94.05 14.82 -23.28
C PHE A 220 93.61 15.91 -22.31
N ARG A 221 94.19 17.11 -22.43
CA ARG A 221 93.77 18.29 -21.67
C ARG A 221 93.93 19.58 -22.45
N LEU A 222 93.19 20.62 -22.07
CA LEU A 222 93.40 21.98 -22.58
C LEU A 222 94.44 22.71 -21.73
N ALA A 223 95.35 23.44 -22.39
CA ALA A 223 96.40 24.21 -21.74
C ALA A 223 96.64 25.54 -22.46
N GLU A 224 97.18 26.54 -21.76
CA GLU A 224 97.60 27.80 -22.38
C GLU A 224 98.98 27.68 -23.03
N ASP A 225 99.12 28.30 -24.19
CA ASP A 225 100.36 28.43 -24.93
C ASP A 225 100.64 29.90 -25.26
N LYS A 226 101.85 30.35 -24.92
CA LYS A 226 102.26 31.75 -25.07
C LYS A 226 102.19 32.27 -26.51
N LYS A 227 102.25 31.39 -27.52
CA LYS A 227 102.24 31.78 -28.93
C LYS A 227 100.87 31.61 -29.59
N TYR A 228 100.08 30.64 -29.15
CA TYR A 228 98.85 30.24 -29.86
C TYR A 228 97.56 30.34 -29.03
N GLY A 229 97.63 30.79 -27.76
CA GLY A 229 96.49 30.84 -26.86
C GLY A 229 96.15 29.45 -26.33
N VAL A 230 94.88 29.05 -26.37
CA VAL A 230 94.46 27.71 -25.92
C VAL A 230 94.89 26.64 -26.91
N VAL A 231 95.59 25.61 -26.42
CA VAL A 231 96.00 24.43 -27.19
C VAL A 231 95.49 23.16 -26.54
N LEU A 232 95.29 22.13 -27.37
CA LEU A 232 95.03 20.77 -26.89
C LEU A 232 96.35 20.04 -26.69
N VAL A 233 96.53 19.40 -25.54
CA VAL A 233 97.74 18.66 -25.17
C VAL A 233 97.42 17.17 -25.06
N SER A 234 98.17 16.33 -25.77
CA SER A 234 98.05 14.87 -25.67
C SER A 234 98.60 14.33 -24.34
N PRO A 235 98.28 13.09 -23.96
CA PRO A 235 98.89 12.42 -22.80
C PRO A 235 100.42 12.39 -22.89
N SER A 236 100.96 12.28 -24.11
CA SER A 236 102.39 12.31 -24.40
C SER A 236 103.01 13.72 -24.44
N GLY A 237 102.23 14.78 -24.16
CA GLY A 237 102.71 16.16 -24.06
C GLY A 237 102.80 16.92 -25.38
N ARG A 238 102.38 16.33 -26.50
CA ARG A 238 102.37 17.02 -27.81
C ARG A 238 101.24 18.05 -27.84
N LYS A 239 101.55 19.25 -28.32
CA LYS A 239 100.60 20.36 -28.42
C LYS A 239 100.01 20.46 -29.83
N PHE A 240 98.69 20.58 -29.90
CA PHE A 240 97.93 20.76 -31.12
C PHE A 240 97.21 22.11 -31.06
N ARG A 241 97.52 22.97 -32.01
CA ARG A 241 96.85 24.25 -32.17
C ARG A 241 95.44 24.01 -32.70
N MET A 242 94.44 24.60 -32.05
CA MET A 242 93.11 24.68 -32.64
C MET A 242 93.15 25.68 -33.80
N VAL A 243 92.86 25.20 -35.00
CA VAL A 243 92.71 26.04 -36.19
C VAL A 243 91.22 26.33 -36.32
N LYS A 244 90.83 27.58 -36.61
CA LYS A 244 89.44 27.86 -36.95
C LYS A 244 89.11 27.07 -38.22
N CYS A 245 88.07 26.25 -38.15
CA CYS A 245 87.41 25.73 -39.34
C CYS A 245 86.77 26.89 -40.09
#